data_AF-A0A7G3FMG4-F1
#
_entry.id   AF-A0A7G3FMG4-F1
#
_cell.length_a   1.000
_cell.length_b   1.000
_cell.length_c   1.000
_cell.angle_alpha   90.00
_cell.angle_beta   90.00
_cell.angle_gamma   90.00
#
_symmetry.space_group_name_H-M   'P 1'
#
loop_
_entity.id
_entity.type
_entity.pdbx_description
1 polymer ?
#
loop_
_entity_poly.entity_id
_entity_poly.type
_entity_poly.pdbx_seq_one_letter_code
_entity_poly.pdbx_strand_id
1 'polypeptide(L)'
;MVFYTHGQGYELPKNVQEQIKRTRAKQNHITQFHIGKIKSIEYSSELRGEFLNAIIFEKQDGSYMKLWIPAAQGANILPYLKIGESAEVKVTGDELLLRKIQFKDRNIQETESRLKIKISGIGYLNSILTSKGLYSVKEEAHENTTEQFNGYEIILDQKVMFTNREKNLNYWFMSNKDTLYGPRAGNLKTNLKSESISYIRPKRNQHSGYVYKSQNTYKISPGLYRTIGNETTPISTMGLTGLFLNKEKGSIKEILADLTGLASKLEVATDEGNLYFQFDPKSAEKVFEFIQQKREYLYTFYFHTSSPDAHAKSEKRNYLYAIAIGTDTLRISGKEDFLGTSTAYEEALSSYSGRITEIHYPKEVNKSSTDLYKKTVENSFRSFILNDSVVVMIRNVLALSLADYIEEGKRIEVTGWKRKLADGEMNLKKHTIILPKTITVDGKIFENQPYTDKL
;
A
#
# COMPACT_ATOMS: atom_id res chain seq x y z
N MET A 1 7.69 -13.43 -11.35
CA MET A 1 8.27 -13.12 -12.67
C MET A 1 7.80 -11.72 -13.05
N VAL A 2 8.65 -10.70 -12.95
CA VAL A 2 8.34 -9.34 -13.38
C VAL A 2 8.83 -9.19 -14.82
N PHE A 3 7.92 -9.25 -15.78
CA PHE A 3 8.20 -8.74 -17.11
C PHE A 3 7.87 -7.25 -17.09
N TYR A 4 8.89 -6.40 -17.20
CA TYR A 4 8.68 -4.99 -17.48
C TYR A 4 8.14 -4.87 -18.90
N THR A 5 6.86 -4.54 -19.02
CA THR A 5 6.27 -4.13 -20.30
C THR A 5 6.71 -2.71 -20.59
N HIS A 6 7.79 -2.56 -21.35
CA HIS A 6 8.05 -1.37 -22.15
C HIS A 6 8.11 -1.80 -23.61
N GLY A 7 7.01 -1.54 -24.33
CA GLY A 7 7.03 -1.08 -25.73
C GLY A 7 7.58 -1.96 -26.85
N GLN A 8 8.16 -3.15 -26.62
CA GLN A 8 8.56 -4.05 -27.70
C GLN A 8 8.16 -5.48 -27.38
N GLY A 9 7.17 -6.00 -28.10
CA GLY A 9 6.67 -7.36 -27.97
C GLY A 9 7.70 -8.36 -28.51
N TYR A 10 8.55 -8.88 -27.63
CA TYR A 10 9.30 -10.11 -27.93
C TYR A 10 8.35 -11.29 -27.79
N GLU A 11 8.17 -12.07 -28.87
CA GLU A 11 7.48 -13.35 -28.77
C GLU A 11 8.24 -14.27 -27.80
N LEU A 12 7.55 -14.73 -26.75
CA LEU A 12 8.12 -15.69 -25.82
C LEU A 12 8.35 -17.03 -26.54
N PRO A 13 9.43 -17.78 -26.26
CA PRO A 13 9.62 -19.12 -26.79
C PRO A 13 8.39 -20.03 -26.53
N LYS A 14 8.01 -20.87 -27.49
CA LYS A 14 6.79 -21.71 -27.42
C LYS A 14 6.71 -22.55 -26.13
N ASN A 15 7.82 -23.14 -25.70
CA ASN A 15 7.91 -23.92 -24.46
C ASN A 15 7.65 -23.07 -23.20
N VAL A 16 8.02 -21.79 -23.20
CA VAL A 16 7.71 -20.84 -22.11
C VAL A 16 6.20 -20.57 -22.07
N GLN A 17 5.60 -20.29 -23.23
CA GLN A 17 4.17 -20.02 -23.35
C GLN A 17 3.33 -21.24 -22.89
N GLU A 18 3.71 -22.44 -23.32
CA GLU A 18 3.05 -23.69 -22.93
C GLU A 18 3.13 -23.94 -21.42
N GLN A 19 4.32 -23.80 -20.83
CA GLN A 19 4.49 -23.97 -19.38
C GLN A 19 3.64 -22.96 -18.60
N ILE A 20 3.60 -21.69 -19.01
CA ILE A 20 2.74 -20.66 -18.40
C ILE A 20 1.26 -21.05 -18.50
N LYS A 21 0.81 -21.50 -19.68
CA LYS A 21 -0.58 -21.94 -19.90
C LYS A 21 -0.96 -23.10 -18.98
N ARG A 22 -0.10 -24.12 -18.86
CA ARG A 22 -0.30 -25.28 -17.98
C ARG A 22 -0.31 -24.90 -16.49
N THR A 23 0.59 -24.01 -16.11
CA THR A 23 0.68 -23.52 -14.72
C THR A 23 -0.59 -22.74 -14.32
N ARG A 24 -1.18 -21.98 -15.25
CA ARG A 24 -2.41 -21.20 -15.02
C ARG A 24 -3.70 -22.02 -15.09
N ALA A 25 -3.73 -23.11 -15.85
CA ALA A 25 -4.92 -23.95 -16.02
C ALA A 25 -5.17 -24.87 -14.80
N LYS A 26 -5.40 -24.27 -13.63
CA LYS A 26 -5.55 -24.96 -12.33
C LYS A 26 -6.60 -26.07 -12.34
N GLN A 27 -7.65 -25.93 -13.16
CA GLN A 27 -8.72 -26.93 -13.32
C GLN A 27 -8.24 -28.31 -13.80
N ASN A 28 -7.05 -28.41 -14.38
CA ASN A 28 -6.46 -29.67 -14.85
C ASN A 28 -5.35 -30.19 -13.91
N HIS A 29 -5.15 -29.56 -12.74
CA HIS A 29 -4.10 -29.97 -11.82
C HIS A 29 -4.52 -31.21 -11.04
N ILE A 30 -3.59 -32.16 -10.92
CA ILE A 30 -3.75 -33.36 -10.10
C ILE A 30 -3.07 -33.16 -8.76
N THR A 31 -3.45 -33.97 -7.78
CA THR A 31 -2.81 -34.02 -6.46
C THR A 31 -2.01 -35.31 -6.31
N GLN A 32 -0.77 -35.20 -5.82
CA GLN A 32 0.12 -36.33 -5.55
C GLN A 32 0.74 -36.21 -4.15
N PHE A 33 1.08 -37.36 -3.57
CA PHE A 33 1.81 -37.45 -2.31
C PHE A 33 3.25 -37.89 -2.60
N HIS A 34 4.20 -37.24 -1.94
CA HIS A 34 5.60 -37.62 -2.03
C HIS A 34 6.23 -37.66 -0.64
N ILE A 35 7.04 -38.69 -0.39
CA ILE A 35 7.90 -38.79 0.78
C ILE A 35 9.32 -38.47 0.33
N GLY A 36 10.05 -37.73 1.15
CA GLY A 36 11.34 -37.20 0.75
C GLY A 36 11.97 -36.29 1.79
N LYS A 37 12.97 -35.49 1.38
CA LYS A 37 13.71 -34.57 2.25
C LYS A 37 13.68 -33.14 1.73
N ILE A 38 13.58 -32.18 2.64
CA ILE A 38 13.72 -30.75 2.31
C ILE A 38 15.20 -30.46 2.07
N LYS A 39 15.59 -30.13 0.84
CA LYS A 39 17.01 -29.82 0.50
C LYS A 39 17.36 -28.36 0.64
N SER A 40 16.43 -27.49 0.29
CA SER A 40 16.67 -26.06 0.30
C SER A 40 15.36 -25.33 0.53
N ILE A 41 15.46 -24.23 1.27
CA ILE A 41 14.38 -23.26 1.46
C ILE A 41 14.71 -22.11 0.49
N GLU A 42 13.85 -21.91 -0.50
CA GLU A 42 14.07 -20.92 -1.55
C GLU A 42 13.28 -19.65 -1.23
N TYR A 43 13.98 -18.53 -1.40
CA TYR A 43 13.38 -17.22 -1.32
C TYR A 43 13.38 -16.61 -2.73
N SER A 44 12.29 -15.98 -3.16
CA SER A 44 12.28 -15.27 -4.45
C SER A 44 13.31 -14.18 -4.43
N SER A 45 14.25 -14.20 -5.36
CA SER A 45 14.98 -13.01 -5.76
C SER A 45 14.01 -12.07 -6.48
N GLU A 46 13.54 -11.06 -5.75
CA GLU A 46 13.06 -9.84 -6.39
C GLU A 46 14.08 -8.73 -6.11
N LEU A 47 14.12 -7.73 -7.00
CA LEU A 47 14.76 -6.43 -6.76
C LEU A 47 14.20 -5.69 -5.51
N ARG A 48 13.42 -6.34 -4.65
CA ARG A 48 12.50 -5.74 -3.67
C ARG A 48 12.45 -6.48 -2.31
N GLY A 49 13.37 -7.42 -2.08
CA GLY A 49 13.45 -8.28 -0.88
C GLY A 49 13.27 -9.75 -1.23
N GLU A 50 13.85 -10.67 -0.43
CA GLU A 50 13.70 -12.11 -0.66
C GLU A 50 12.59 -12.71 0.21
N PHE A 51 11.51 -13.22 -0.40
CA PHE A 51 10.38 -13.83 0.33
C PHE A 51 10.44 -15.35 0.23
N LEU A 52 10.17 -16.08 1.31
CA LEU A 52 10.00 -17.53 1.24
C LEU A 52 8.85 -17.87 0.28
N ASN A 53 9.19 -18.50 -0.84
CA ASN A 53 8.22 -18.77 -1.91
C ASN A 53 8.31 -20.19 -2.46
N ALA A 54 9.30 -20.97 -2.06
CA ALA A 54 9.40 -22.36 -2.47
C ALA A 54 10.31 -23.17 -1.55
N ILE A 55 10.21 -24.49 -1.67
CA ILE A 55 11.24 -25.42 -1.21
C ILE A 55 11.74 -26.27 -2.39
N ILE A 56 12.99 -26.69 -2.30
CA ILE A 56 13.52 -27.78 -3.13
C ILE A 56 13.38 -29.07 -2.32
N PHE A 57 12.60 -30.00 -2.86
CA PHE A 57 12.28 -31.27 -2.23
C PHE A 57 12.92 -32.42 -3.00
N GLU A 58 13.66 -33.28 -2.29
CA GLU A 58 14.22 -34.53 -2.81
C GLU A 58 13.23 -35.64 -2.54
N LYS A 59 12.65 -36.24 -3.58
CA LYS A 59 11.79 -37.42 -3.44
C LYS A 59 12.61 -38.64 -3.03
N GLN A 60 11.96 -39.66 -2.48
CA GLN A 60 12.59 -40.96 -2.16
C GLN A 60 13.31 -41.61 -3.35
N ASP A 61 12.84 -41.38 -4.58
CA ASP A 61 13.47 -41.86 -5.81
C ASP A 61 14.77 -41.11 -6.19
N GLY A 62 15.21 -40.14 -5.37
CA GLY A 62 16.41 -39.33 -5.58
C GLY A 62 16.23 -38.15 -6.55
N SER A 63 15.05 -37.99 -7.16
CA SER A 63 14.79 -36.86 -8.05
C SER A 63 14.27 -35.64 -7.28
N TYR A 64 14.59 -34.46 -7.80
CA TYR A 64 14.29 -33.19 -7.15
C TYR A 64 13.10 -32.47 -7.80
N MET A 65 12.28 -31.84 -6.98
CA MET A 65 11.17 -31.00 -7.41
C MET A 65 11.20 -29.65 -6.68
N LYS A 66 10.77 -28.59 -7.37
CA LYS A 66 10.55 -27.29 -6.76
C LYS A 66 9.07 -27.13 -6.43
N LEU A 67 8.77 -26.94 -5.14
CA LEU A 67 7.42 -26.80 -4.63
C LEU A 67 7.17 -25.35 -4.27
N TRP A 68 6.29 -24.69 -5.01
CA TRP A 68 5.89 -23.31 -4.77
C TRP A 68 4.99 -23.22 -3.54
N ILE A 69 5.25 -22.21 -2.73
CA ILE A 69 4.48 -21.85 -1.55
C ILE A 69 3.94 -20.44 -1.81
N PRO A 70 2.64 -20.17 -1.60
CA PRO A 70 2.13 -18.81 -1.63
C PRO A 70 2.95 -17.93 -0.69
N ALA A 71 3.42 -16.77 -1.16
CA ALA A 71 4.34 -15.93 -0.40
C ALA A 71 3.75 -15.51 0.95
N ALA A 72 2.41 -15.35 1.02
CA ALA A 72 1.61 -15.10 2.21
C ALA A 72 1.53 -16.26 3.21
N GLN A 73 2.11 -17.42 2.91
CA GLN A 73 2.11 -18.58 3.81
C GLN A 73 3.52 -18.89 4.32
N GLY A 74 4.55 -18.19 3.82
CA GLY A 74 5.95 -18.36 4.21
C GLY A 74 6.17 -18.31 5.73
N ALA A 75 5.56 -17.37 6.45
CA ALA A 75 5.69 -17.20 7.90
C ALA A 75 5.16 -18.41 8.66
N ASN A 76 3.96 -18.83 8.31
CA ASN A 76 3.23 -19.87 9.00
C ASN A 76 3.84 -21.26 8.71
N ILE A 77 4.37 -21.47 7.51
CA ILE A 77 5.01 -22.73 7.15
C ILE A 77 6.45 -22.83 7.64
N LEU A 78 7.19 -21.72 7.77
CA LEU A 78 8.62 -21.74 8.12
C LEU A 78 8.94 -22.58 9.36
N PRO A 79 8.18 -22.55 10.47
CA PRO A 79 8.42 -23.41 11.62
C PRO A 79 8.47 -24.90 11.26
N TYR A 80 7.72 -25.35 10.26
CA TYR A 80 7.64 -26.73 9.79
C TYR A 80 8.74 -27.10 8.79
N LEU A 81 9.57 -26.16 8.35
CA LEU A 81 10.62 -26.39 7.35
C LEU A 81 11.99 -26.49 8.00
N LYS A 82 12.64 -27.65 7.88
CA LYS A 82 14.04 -27.85 8.27
C LYS A 82 14.83 -28.55 7.18
N ILE A 83 15.95 -27.95 6.78
CA ILE A 83 16.84 -28.53 5.77
C ILE A 83 17.36 -29.89 6.27
N GLY A 84 17.27 -30.91 5.42
CA GLY A 84 17.65 -32.29 5.67
C GLY A 84 16.58 -33.14 6.35
N GLU A 85 15.48 -32.54 6.84
CA GLU A 85 14.39 -33.27 7.47
C GLU A 85 13.58 -34.06 6.44
N SER A 86 13.23 -35.30 6.81
CA SER A 86 12.28 -36.12 6.05
C SER A 86 10.86 -35.62 6.29
N ALA A 87 10.09 -35.45 5.22
CA ALA A 87 8.72 -34.99 5.27
C ALA A 87 7.86 -35.73 4.24
N GLU A 88 6.56 -35.78 4.51
CA GLU A 88 5.55 -36.13 3.51
C GLU A 88 4.91 -34.84 3.00
N VAL A 89 4.87 -34.67 1.68
CA VAL A 89 4.27 -33.51 1.04
C VAL A 89 3.09 -33.92 0.18
N LYS A 90 2.00 -33.16 0.28
CA LYS A 90 0.88 -33.20 -0.66
C LYS A 90 1.08 -32.06 -1.65
N VAL A 91 1.16 -32.38 -2.93
CA VAL A 91 1.52 -31.44 -4.00
C VAL A 91 0.42 -31.41 -5.05
N THR A 92 0.10 -30.22 -5.54
CA THR A 92 -0.88 -30.01 -6.63
C THR A 92 -0.17 -29.44 -7.85
N GLY A 93 -0.48 -29.92 -9.06
CA GLY A 93 0.08 -29.37 -10.29
C GLY A 93 -0.35 -30.11 -11.56
N ASP A 94 0.03 -29.58 -12.73
CA ASP A 94 -0.12 -30.27 -14.02
C ASP A 94 0.73 -31.55 -14.04
N GLU A 95 0.14 -32.67 -14.48
CA GLU A 95 0.78 -34.00 -14.44
C GLU A 95 2.15 -34.02 -15.13
N LEU A 96 2.29 -33.34 -16.28
CA LEU A 96 3.54 -33.27 -17.01
C LEU A 96 4.56 -32.44 -16.22
N LEU A 97 4.17 -31.28 -15.73
CA LEU A 97 5.07 -30.36 -15.02
C LEU A 97 5.55 -30.90 -13.67
N LEU A 98 4.77 -31.76 -13.01
CA LEU A 98 5.21 -32.47 -11.79
C LEU A 98 6.38 -33.42 -12.06
N ARG A 99 6.55 -33.90 -13.31
CA ARG A 99 7.62 -34.82 -13.71
C ARG A 99 8.74 -34.16 -14.52
N LYS A 100 8.40 -33.17 -15.35
CA LYS A 100 9.30 -32.56 -16.32
C LYS A 100 9.02 -31.07 -16.53
N ILE A 101 9.98 -30.25 -16.14
CA ILE A 101 10.01 -28.82 -16.46
C ILE A 101 10.30 -28.64 -17.96
N GLN A 102 9.43 -27.92 -18.68
CA GLN A 102 9.60 -27.64 -20.11
C GLN A 102 10.59 -26.49 -20.37
N PHE A 103 10.68 -25.54 -19.44
CA PHE A 103 11.59 -24.41 -19.49
C PHE A 103 12.11 -24.07 -18.08
N LYS A 104 13.44 -24.07 -17.93
CA LYS A 104 14.13 -23.69 -16.69
C LYS A 104 14.54 -22.23 -16.76
N ASP A 105 13.93 -21.41 -15.90
CA ASP A 105 14.31 -20.02 -15.76
C ASP A 105 15.68 -19.87 -15.08
N ARG A 106 16.19 -18.63 -15.07
CA ARG A 106 17.47 -18.29 -14.45
C ARG A 106 17.52 -18.69 -12.97
N ASN A 107 16.43 -18.53 -12.23
CA ASN A 107 16.39 -18.89 -10.81
C ASN A 107 16.57 -20.40 -10.60
N ILE A 108 15.88 -21.22 -11.40
CA ILE A 108 16.03 -22.69 -11.37
C ILE A 108 17.47 -23.07 -11.72
N GLN A 109 18.05 -22.47 -12.77
CA GLN A 109 19.43 -22.74 -13.19
C GLN A 109 20.46 -22.35 -12.11
N GLU A 110 20.28 -21.20 -11.45
CA GLU A 110 21.12 -20.74 -10.35
C GLU A 110 21.00 -21.69 -9.14
N THR A 111 19.79 -22.12 -8.79
CA THR A 111 19.56 -23.11 -7.72
C THR A 111 20.19 -24.46 -8.05
N GLU A 112 20.04 -24.96 -9.27
CA GLU A 112 20.68 -26.20 -9.73
C GLU A 112 22.21 -26.13 -9.64
N SER A 113 22.79 -25.01 -10.06
CA SER A 113 24.23 -24.78 -10.01
C SER A 113 24.75 -24.70 -8.56
N ARG A 114 24.04 -23.96 -7.70
CA ARG A 114 24.38 -23.80 -6.28
C ARG A 114 24.32 -25.11 -5.52
N LEU A 115 23.29 -25.93 -5.78
CA LEU A 115 23.04 -27.19 -5.07
C LEU A 115 23.69 -28.40 -5.75
N LYS A 116 24.22 -28.26 -6.97
CA LYS A 116 24.75 -29.35 -7.81
C LYS A 116 23.72 -30.47 -8.05
N ILE A 117 22.47 -30.09 -8.31
CA ILE A 117 21.34 -31.01 -8.55
C ILE A 117 20.64 -30.71 -9.89
N LYS A 118 19.77 -31.63 -10.33
CA LYS A 118 18.80 -31.37 -11.41
C LYS A 118 17.37 -31.42 -10.88
N ILE A 119 16.67 -30.29 -10.95
CA ILE A 119 15.25 -30.16 -10.65
C ILE A 119 14.48 -30.66 -11.88
N SER A 120 13.69 -31.71 -11.63
CA SER A 120 12.94 -32.43 -12.66
C SER A 120 11.52 -31.91 -12.81
N GLY A 121 10.85 -31.56 -11.69
CA GLY A 121 9.45 -31.14 -11.67
C GLY A 121 9.17 -29.86 -10.89
N ILE A 122 8.01 -29.26 -11.16
CA ILE A 122 7.46 -28.12 -10.44
C ILE A 122 6.01 -28.39 -10.04
N GLY A 123 5.62 -27.93 -8.85
CA GLY A 123 4.25 -28.01 -8.36
C GLY A 123 3.99 -27.00 -7.25
N TYR A 124 2.77 -26.99 -6.74
CA TYR A 124 2.35 -26.18 -5.60
C TYR A 124 2.24 -27.05 -4.35
N LEU A 125 2.86 -26.62 -3.26
CA LEU A 125 2.71 -27.31 -1.98
C LEU A 125 1.30 -27.06 -1.44
N ASN A 126 0.58 -28.14 -1.13
CA ASN A 126 -0.74 -28.10 -0.51
C ASN A 126 -0.65 -28.40 1.00
N SER A 127 0.13 -29.40 1.39
CA SER A 127 0.43 -29.65 2.81
C SER A 127 1.78 -30.30 3.00
N ILE A 128 2.34 -30.17 4.20
CA ILE A 128 3.57 -30.84 4.62
C ILE A 128 3.40 -31.42 6.02
N LEU A 129 3.76 -32.68 6.20
CA LEU A 129 3.82 -33.39 7.48
C LEU A 129 5.28 -33.56 7.88
N THR A 130 5.67 -32.98 9.01
CA THR A 130 7.03 -33.07 9.58
C THR A 130 6.99 -33.50 11.03
N SER A 131 8.14 -33.55 11.71
CA SER A 131 8.21 -33.82 13.16
C SER A 131 7.45 -32.80 14.01
N LYS A 132 7.18 -31.60 13.47
CA LYS A 132 6.38 -30.57 14.15
C LYS A 132 4.87 -30.68 13.90
N GLY A 133 4.44 -31.67 13.12
CA GLY A 133 3.05 -31.91 12.78
C GLY A 133 2.69 -31.55 11.34
N LEU A 134 1.39 -31.55 11.05
CA LEU A 134 0.84 -31.26 9.74
C LEU A 134 0.61 -29.76 9.57
N TYR A 135 1.15 -29.20 8.50
CA TYR A 135 0.80 -27.87 8.02
C TYR A 135 0.03 -27.97 6.71
N SER A 136 -1.16 -27.37 6.64
CA SER A 136 -1.94 -27.25 5.41
C SER A 136 -1.89 -25.82 4.90
N VAL A 137 -1.44 -25.64 3.66
CA VAL A 137 -1.42 -24.36 2.96
C VAL A 137 -2.86 -23.98 2.68
N LYS A 138 -3.32 -22.88 3.28
CA LYS A 138 -4.65 -22.35 3.00
C LYS A 138 -4.67 -21.82 1.57
N GLU A 139 -5.59 -22.30 0.75
CA GLU A 139 -5.94 -21.60 -0.49
C GLU A 139 -6.52 -20.25 -0.08
N GLU A 140 -5.90 -19.16 -0.52
CA GLU A 140 -6.47 -17.84 -0.29
C GLU A 140 -7.82 -17.80 -1.01
N ALA A 141 -8.92 -17.66 -0.26
CA ALA A 141 -10.08 -17.01 -0.79
C ALA A 141 -9.59 -15.67 -1.33
N HIS A 142 -9.96 -15.33 -2.56
CA HIS A 142 -9.67 -14.03 -3.19
C HIS A 142 -10.36 -12.85 -2.48
N GLU A 143 -10.69 -12.99 -1.19
CA GLU A 143 -11.17 -11.90 -0.33
C GLU A 143 -10.00 -10.96 -0.07
N ASN A 144 -9.90 -9.94 -0.94
CA ASN A 144 -9.23 -8.67 -0.69
C ASN A 144 -7.98 -8.75 0.20
N THR A 145 -6.93 -9.41 -0.30
CA THR A 145 -5.63 -9.55 0.37
C THR A 145 -4.80 -8.25 0.42
N THR A 146 -5.46 -7.09 0.58
CA THR A 146 -4.80 -5.85 0.99
C THR A 146 -4.39 -5.87 2.46
N GLU A 147 -4.89 -6.82 3.27
CA GLU A 147 -4.58 -6.91 4.71
C GLU A 147 -3.23 -7.56 5.08
N GLN A 148 -2.40 -8.00 4.15
CA GLN A 148 -1.25 -8.85 4.52
C GLN A 148 0.10 -8.12 4.68
N PHE A 149 0.11 -6.80 4.80
CA PHE A 149 1.25 -6.05 5.29
C PHE A 149 0.92 -5.48 6.68
N ASN A 150 1.55 -6.01 7.73
CA ASN A 150 1.38 -5.52 9.11
C ASN A 150 2.13 -4.18 9.34
N GLY A 151 1.83 -3.21 8.50
CA GLY A 151 2.21 -1.82 8.62
C GLY A 151 3.67 -1.51 8.28
N TYR A 152 3.92 -0.21 8.23
CA TYR A 152 5.24 0.37 8.18
C TYR A 152 5.66 0.82 9.58
N GLU A 153 6.97 0.84 9.83
CA GLU A 153 7.55 1.46 11.01
C GLU A 153 8.34 2.71 10.62
N ILE A 154 8.29 3.71 11.51
CA ILE A 154 8.92 5.01 11.32
C ILE A 154 10.23 5.04 12.12
N ILE A 155 11.32 5.18 11.38
CA ILE A 155 12.69 5.19 11.88
C ILE A 155 13.22 6.62 11.79
N LEU A 156 13.62 7.19 12.92
CA LEU A 156 14.02 8.59 13.03
C LEU A 156 15.52 8.71 13.30
N ASP A 157 16.13 9.72 12.68
CA ASP A 157 17.50 10.21 12.89
C ASP A 157 18.55 9.12 13.04
N GLN A 158 18.51 8.11 12.17
CA GLN A 158 19.55 7.07 12.20
C GLN A 158 20.83 7.61 11.61
N LYS A 159 21.95 7.42 12.33
CA LYS A 159 23.26 7.87 11.89
C LYS A 159 23.68 7.11 10.64
N VAL A 160 24.16 7.83 9.63
CA VAL A 160 24.80 7.25 8.45
C VAL A 160 26.23 6.88 8.81
N MET A 161 26.53 5.58 8.81
CA MET A 161 27.86 5.05 9.10
C MET A 161 28.76 5.11 7.86
N PHE A 162 28.21 4.76 6.70
CA PHE A 162 28.94 4.72 5.44
C PHE A 162 27.99 4.89 4.26
N THR A 163 28.51 5.40 3.15
CA THR A 163 27.75 5.46 1.88
C THR A 163 28.55 4.79 0.78
N ASN A 164 27.87 4.00 -0.06
CA ASN A 164 28.47 3.36 -1.23
C ASN A 164 27.68 3.74 -2.50
N ARG A 165 28.35 3.73 -3.64
CA ARG A 165 27.74 4.01 -4.94
C ARG A 165 28.05 2.88 -5.90
N GLU A 166 27.01 2.32 -6.52
CA GLU A 166 27.17 1.27 -7.51
C GLU A 166 26.25 1.53 -8.71
N LYS A 167 26.85 1.67 -9.90
CA LYS A 167 26.13 1.94 -11.17
C LYS A 167 25.13 3.11 -11.06
N ASN A 168 23.84 2.78 -10.93
CA ASN A 168 22.71 3.69 -10.87
C ASN A 168 22.03 3.70 -9.49
N LEU A 169 22.72 3.25 -8.45
CA LEU A 169 22.22 3.16 -7.09
C LEU A 169 23.17 3.82 -6.09
N ASN A 170 22.59 4.48 -5.09
CA ASN A 170 23.27 4.88 -3.86
C ASN A 170 22.86 3.92 -2.74
N TYR A 171 23.79 3.64 -1.85
CA TYR A 171 23.62 2.85 -0.64
C TYR A 171 24.00 3.68 0.58
N TRP A 172 23.21 3.59 1.64
CA TRP A 172 23.49 4.19 2.94
C TRP A 172 23.45 3.11 4.00
N PHE A 173 24.54 2.93 4.71
CA PHE A 173 24.66 1.98 5.81
C PHE A 173 24.46 2.74 7.12
N MET A 174 23.50 2.27 7.91
CA MET A 174 22.96 2.99 9.06
C MET A 174 23.44 2.36 10.37
N SER A 175 23.47 3.13 11.45
CA SER A 175 23.88 2.68 12.79
C SER A 175 23.00 1.56 13.35
N ASN A 176 21.72 1.52 12.98
CA ASN A 176 20.81 0.42 13.33
C ASN A 176 21.00 -0.84 12.48
N LYS A 177 22.11 -0.93 11.73
CA LYS A 177 22.45 -2.03 10.81
C LYS A 177 21.57 -2.10 9.58
N ASP A 178 20.74 -1.09 9.31
CA ASP A 178 20.02 -0.99 8.06
C ASP A 178 20.94 -0.58 6.91
N THR A 179 20.60 -1.01 5.71
CA THR A 179 21.18 -0.53 4.46
C THR A 179 20.05 0.04 3.62
N LEU A 180 20.01 1.35 3.42
CA LEU A 180 19.06 1.96 2.50
C LEU A 180 19.67 1.96 1.12
N TYR A 181 18.88 1.76 0.07
CA TYR A 181 19.35 1.96 -1.30
C TYR A 181 18.30 2.63 -2.17
N GLY A 182 18.73 3.44 -3.13
CA GLY A 182 17.83 4.20 -3.98
C GLY A 182 18.48 4.61 -5.30
N PRO A 183 17.68 5.02 -6.30
CA PRO A 183 18.22 5.44 -7.60
C PRO A 183 19.23 6.58 -7.46
N ARG A 184 20.23 6.58 -8.35
CA ARG A 184 21.25 7.62 -8.48
C ARG A 184 20.57 8.93 -8.83
N ALA A 185 20.46 9.82 -7.85
CA ALA A 185 19.52 10.92 -7.91
C ALA A 185 20.12 12.19 -8.54
N GLY A 186 19.39 12.79 -9.48
CA GLY A 186 19.49 14.23 -9.76
C GLY A 186 18.77 15.11 -8.72
N ASN A 187 17.74 14.57 -8.04
CA ASN A 187 16.81 15.33 -7.19
C ASN A 187 16.87 15.02 -5.67
N LEU A 188 17.68 14.08 -5.18
CA LEU A 188 17.81 13.75 -3.73
C LEU A 188 18.96 14.51 -3.03
N LYS A 189 19.40 15.65 -3.59
CA LYS A 189 20.64 16.35 -3.17
C LYS A 189 20.69 16.71 -1.67
N THR A 190 19.56 16.91 -1.01
CA THR A 190 19.49 17.36 0.40
C THR A 190 19.76 16.23 1.41
N ASN A 191 19.14 15.05 1.24
CA ASN A 191 19.27 13.96 2.22
C ASN A 191 20.55 13.13 2.07
N LEU A 192 21.22 13.21 0.91
CA LEU A 192 22.47 12.50 0.62
C LEU A 192 23.68 12.98 1.44
N LYS A 193 23.63 14.19 2.00
CA LYS A 193 24.72 14.80 2.78
C LYS A 193 24.47 14.82 4.29
N SER A 194 23.32 14.29 4.74
CA SER A 194 22.94 14.35 6.15
C SER A 194 23.69 13.29 6.96
N GLU A 195 24.16 13.66 8.15
CA GLU A 195 24.76 12.74 9.13
C GLU A 195 23.74 11.74 9.69
N SER A 196 22.45 12.12 9.67
CA SER A 196 21.33 11.29 10.08
C SER A 196 20.24 11.23 9.01
N ILE A 197 19.56 10.09 8.88
CA ILE A 197 18.45 9.91 7.96
C ILE A 197 17.25 9.34 8.71
N SER A 198 16.09 9.97 8.52
CA SER A 198 14.78 9.46 8.93
C SER A 198 14.09 8.83 7.72
N TYR A 199 13.42 7.71 7.94
CA TYR A 199 12.76 6.96 6.88
C TYR A 199 11.65 6.07 7.44
N ILE A 200 10.76 5.67 6.54
CA ILE A 200 9.77 4.65 6.81
C ILE A 200 10.24 3.36 6.17
N ARG A 201 10.04 2.23 6.84
CA ARG A 201 10.32 0.90 6.29
C ARG A 201 9.19 -0.07 6.65
N PRO A 202 8.95 -1.13 5.87
CA PRO A 202 7.98 -2.13 6.27
C PRO A 202 8.39 -2.81 7.57
N LYS A 203 7.41 -3.04 8.45
CA LYS A 203 7.64 -3.72 9.71
C LYS A 203 8.01 -5.17 9.42
N ARG A 204 9.16 -5.63 9.91
CA ARG A 204 9.52 -7.04 9.81
C ARG A 204 8.61 -7.83 10.73
N ASN A 205 7.91 -8.82 10.19
CA ASN A 205 7.15 -9.74 11.02
C ASN A 205 7.31 -11.16 10.50
N GLN A 206 7.64 -12.08 11.41
CA GLN A 206 7.61 -13.53 11.15
C GLN A 206 6.19 -14.11 11.23
N HIS A 207 5.19 -13.32 11.64
CA HIS A 207 3.79 -13.73 11.82
C HIS A 207 2.85 -13.19 10.74
N SER A 208 3.22 -12.10 10.03
CA SER A 208 2.55 -11.77 8.78
C SER A 208 3.00 -12.81 7.78
N GLY A 209 2.10 -13.38 7.00
CA GLY A 209 2.30 -14.46 6.05
C GLY A 209 3.62 -14.57 5.26
N TYR A 210 4.41 -13.50 5.16
CA TYR A 210 5.66 -13.39 4.45
C TYR A 210 6.91 -13.53 5.36
N VAL A 211 7.85 -14.40 5.00
CA VAL A 211 9.21 -14.42 5.61
C VAL A 211 10.18 -13.74 4.68
N TYR A 212 10.80 -12.66 5.14
CA TYR A 212 11.84 -11.95 4.41
C TYR A 212 13.23 -12.39 4.84
N LYS A 213 14.02 -12.90 3.90
CA LYS A 213 15.46 -13.00 4.06
C LYS A 213 16.06 -11.67 3.60
N SER A 214 16.44 -10.81 4.55
CA SER A 214 17.05 -9.51 4.23
C SER A 214 18.44 -9.39 4.86
N GLN A 215 19.38 -8.80 4.11
CA GLN A 215 20.66 -8.30 4.62
C GLN A 215 20.50 -6.96 5.38
N ASN A 216 19.31 -6.70 5.94
CA ASN A 216 18.83 -5.39 6.38
C ASN A 216 18.79 -4.32 5.28
N THR A 217 18.60 -4.71 4.03
CA THR A 217 18.61 -3.76 2.90
C THR A 217 17.19 -3.35 2.48
N TYR A 218 16.91 -2.03 2.42
CA TYR A 218 15.60 -1.46 2.12
C TYR A 218 15.67 -0.52 0.92
N LYS A 219 14.76 -0.71 -0.03
CA LYS A 219 14.64 0.19 -1.19
C LYS A 219 13.95 1.46 -0.76
N ILE A 220 14.50 2.61 -1.13
CA ILE A 220 13.82 3.89 -0.97
C ILE A 220 13.25 4.33 -2.32
N SER A 221 11.93 4.53 -2.33
CA SER A 221 11.18 5.02 -3.50
C SER A 221 10.76 6.47 -3.27
N PRO A 222 10.66 7.30 -4.32
CA PRO A 222 10.12 8.66 -4.22
C PRO A 222 8.59 8.72 -3.96
N GLY A 223 7.98 7.64 -3.45
CA GLY A 223 6.53 7.45 -3.41
C GLY A 223 5.98 7.02 -4.77
N LEU A 224 5.29 5.89 -4.85
CA LEU A 224 4.59 5.47 -6.07
C LEU A 224 3.12 5.29 -5.74
N TYR A 225 2.25 5.86 -6.56
CA TYR A 225 0.80 5.68 -6.50
C TYR A 225 0.31 5.09 -7.83
N ARG A 226 -0.66 4.19 -7.78
CA ARG A 226 -1.31 3.57 -8.93
C ARG A 226 -2.69 4.17 -9.04
N THR A 227 -2.99 4.68 -10.21
CA THR A 227 -4.32 5.13 -10.55
C THR A 227 -5.04 3.98 -11.24
N ILE A 228 -6.19 3.56 -10.70
CA ILE A 228 -7.14 2.68 -11.38
C ILE A 228 -8.44 3.47 -11.53
N GLY A 229 -8.77 3.89 -12.75
CA GLY A 229 -9.88 4.80 -12.99
C GLY A 229 -9.66 6.16 -12.34
N ASN A 230 -10.57 6.58 -11.47
CA ASN A 230 -10.52 7.86 -10.73
C ASN A 230 -9.94 7.73 -9.31
N GLU A 231 -9.57 6.52 -8.90
CA GLU A 231 -8.99 6.25 -7.59
C GLU A 231 -7.48 6.15 -7.71
N THR A 232 -6.80 7.05 -7.00
CA THR A 232 -5.35 7.01 -6.82
C THR A 232 -5.08 6.31 -5.51
N THR A 233 -4.64 5.06 -5.60
CA THR A 233 -4.20 4.29 -4.45
C THR A 233 -2.68 4.38 -4.36
N PRO A 234 -2.08 4.60 -3.17
CA PRO A 234 -0.65 4.34 -3.01
C PRO A 234 -0.38 2.91 -3.49
N ILE A 235 0.65 2.73 -4.32
CA ILE A 235 1.03 1.37 -4.68
C ILE A 235 1.68 0.81 -3.43
N SER A 236 0.97 -0.07 -2.74
CA SER A 236 1.62 -1.21 -2.11
C SER A 236 2.27 -1.99 -3.25
N THR A 237 3.47 -1.55 -3.65
CA THR A 237 4.24 -2.34 -4.58
C THR A 237 4.51 -3.62 -3.82
N MET A 238 4.15 -4.77 -4.37
CA MET A 238 4.65 -6.06 -3.90
C MET A 238 6.19 -5.98 -3.92
N GLY A 239 6.76 -5.54 -2.80
CA GLY A 239 8.06 -4.88 -2.76
C GLY A 239 8.15 -3.76 -1.72
N LEU A 240 8.92 -4.03 -0.68
CA LEU A 240 9.14 -3.21 0.50
C LEU A 240 9.83 -1.88 0.18
N THR A 241 9.08 -0.88 -0.28
CA THR A 241 9.63 0.46 -0.52
C THR A 241 9.43 1.33 0.71
N GLY A 242 10.55 1.72 1.32
CA GLY A 242 10.59 2.82 2.27
C GLY A 242 10.54 4.18 1.59
N LEU A 243 10.35 5.22 2.39
CA LEU A 243 10.41 6.62 1.94
C LEU A 243 11.32 7.41 2.88
N PHE A 244 12.05 8.38 2.33
CA PHE A 244 12.79 9.33 3.15
C PHE A 244 11.83 10.33 3.78
N LEU A 245 12.09 10.63 5.05
CA LEU A 245 11.42 11.69 5.78
C LEU A 245 12.33 12.92 5.81
N ASN A 246 11.76 14.04 5.40
CA ASN A 246 12.29 15.36 5.70
C ASN A 246 12.07 15.67 7.17
N LYS A 247 12.83 16.64 7.69
CA LYS A 247 12.66 17.16 9.05
C LYS A 247 12.60 18.67 9.01
N GLU A 248 11.73 19.24 9.81
CA GLU A 248 11.59 20.69 9.98
C GLU A 248 11.35 21.02 11.45
N LYS A 249 11.84 22.18 11.91
CA LYS A 249 11.57 22.65 13.27
C LYS A 249 10.58 23.80 13.26
N GLY A 250 9.70 23.82 14.25
CA GLY A 250 8.74 24.91 14.37
C GLY A 250 7.86 24.82 15.61
N SER A 251 7.09 25.88 15.83
CA SER A 251 6.06 25.93 16.88
C SER A 251 4.69 25.71 16.26
N ILE A 252 3.82 24.98 16.95
CA ILE A 252 2.47 24.68 16.45
C ILE A 252 1.58 25.88 16.74
N LYS A 253 0.94 26.41 15.70
CA LYS A 253 -0.06 27.47 15.83
C LYS A 253 -1.44 26.89 16.11
N GLU A 254 -1.89 25.98 15.25
CA GLU A 254 -3.26 25.48 15.29
C GLU A 254 -3.40 24.08 14.66
N ILE A 255 -4.36 23.30 15.17
CA ILE A 255 -4.90 22.12 14.47
C ILE A 255 -6.09 22.58 13.64
N LEU A 256 -6.01 22.36 12.32
CA LEU A 256 -7.04 22.75 11.38
C LEU A 256 -7.84 21.54 10.90
N ALA A 257 -9.13 21.78 10.66
CA ALA A 257 -10.02 20.82 10.04
C ALA A 257 -9.84 20.77 8.50
N ASP A 258 -10.13 19.61 7.91
CA ASP A 258 -10.37 19.50 6.48
C ASP A 258 -11.78 19.98 6.10
N LEU A 259 -12.15 19.75 4.83
CA LEU A 259 -13.46 20.14 4.30
C LEU A 259 -14.62 19.36 4.91
N THR A 260 -14.35 18.17 5.46
CA THR A 260 -15.35 17.36 6.16
C THR A 260 -15.57 17.83 7.60
N GLY A 261 -14.69 18.68 8.12
CA GLY A 261 -14.72 19.16 9.51
C GLY A 261 -13.84 18.35 10.45
N LEU A 262 -13.19 17.29 9.97
CA LEU A 262 -12.28 16.47 10.76
C LEU A 262 -10.91 17.13 10.88
N ALA A 263 -10.34 17.14 12.08
CA ALA A 263 -8.98 17.58 12.35
C ALA A 263 -7.99 16.74 11.54
N SER A 264 -7.24 17.38 10.63
CA SER A 264 -6.35 16.63 9.72
C SER A 264 -5.10 17.41 9.30
N LYS A 265 -4.89 18.62 9.84
CA LYS A 265 -3.78 19.50 9.47
C LYS A 265 -3.21 20.21 10.69
N LEU A 266 -1.90 20.42 10.70
CA LEU A 266 -1.23 21.34 11.62
C LEU A 266 -0.75 22.55 10.84
N GLU A 267 -1.02 23.74 11.36
CA GLU A 267 -0.28 24.95 10.99
C GLU A 267 0.91 25.11 11.95
N VAL A 268 2.09 25.25 11.37
CA VAL A 268 3.36 25.33 12.09
C VAL A 268 4.10 26.58 11.65
N ALA A 269 4.54 27.38 12.61
CA ALA A 269 5.45 28.49 12.39
C ALA A 269 6.89 27.98 12.34
N THR A 270 7.60 28.24 11.26
CA THR A 270 9.03 27.99 11.11
C THR A 270 9.77 29.30 10.83
N ASP A 271 11.09 29.26 10.84
CA ASP A 271 11.94 30.41 10.52
C ASP A 271 11.73 30.89 9.07
N GLU A 272 11.30 30.00 8.17
CA GLU A 272 11.02 30.28 6.76
C GLU A 272 9.55 30.67 6.49
N GLY A 273 8.71 30.70 7.53
CA GLY A 273 7.30 31.07 7.46
C GLY A 273 6.36 29.96 7.93
N ASN A 274 5.09 30.05 7.55
CA ASN A 274 4.09 29.06 7.94
C ASN A 274 4.13 27.83 7.03
N LEU A 275 4.21 26.64 7.62
CA LEU A 275 4.06 25.36 6.95
C LEU A 275 2.80 24.62 7.42
N TYR A 276 2.22 23.89 6.48
CA TYR A 276 1.04 23.06 6.74
C TYR A 276 1.40 21.59 6.61
N PHE A 277 1.15 20.82 7.68
CA PHE A 277 1.40 19.38 7.71
C PHE A 277 0.08 18.63 7.78
N GLN A 278 -0.17 17.74 6.84
CA GLN A 278 -1.36 16.87 6.82
C GLN A 278 -1.09 15.60 7.63
N PHE A 279 -2.07 15.17 8.41
CA PHE A 279 -2.02 13.92 9.16
C PHE A 279 -3.36 13.18 9.07
N ASP A 280 -3.36 11.90 9.42
CA ASP A 280 -4.55 11.04 9.45
C ASP A 280 -5.53 11.50 10.55
N PRO A 281 -6.80 11.82 10.24
CA PRO A 281 -7.80 12.18 11.23
C PRO A 281 -7.90 11.23 12.43
N LYS A 282 -7.65 9.92 12.29
CA LYS A 282 -7.65 8.97 13.42
C LYS A 282 -6.55 9.22 14.45
N SER A 283 -5.52 9.96 14.06
CA SER A 283 -4.45 10.38 14.96
C SER A 283 -4.76 11.73 15.63
N ALA A 284 -5.90 12.38 15.34
CA ALA A 284 -6.19 13.73 15.81
C ALA A 284 -6.18 13.86 17.33
N GLU A 285 -6.85 12.96 18.06
CA GLU A 285 -6.87 13.00 19.53
C GLU A 285 -5.45 12.87 20.11
N LYS A 286 -4.67 11.91 19.63
CA LYS A 286 -3.28 11.70 20.08
C LYS A 286 -2.39 12.88 19.75
N VAL A 287 -2.56 13.48 18.57
CA VAL A 287 -1.83 14.70 18.18
C VAL A 287 -2.21 15.84 19.12
N PHE A 288 -3.50 16.05 19.37
CA PHE A 288 -4.00 17.08 20.27
C PHE A 288 -3.44 16.91 21.69
N GLU A 289 -3.53 15.71 22.25
CA GLU A 289 -2.99 15.39 23.59
C GLU A 289 -1.48 15.65 23.67
N PHE A 290 -0.72 15.19 22.68
CA PHE A 290 0.73 15.34 22.64
C PHE A 290 1.17 16.81 22.59
N ILE A 291 0.43 17.66 21.87
CA ILE A 291 0.79 19.07 21.70
C ILE A 291 0.29 19.94 22.85
N GLN A 292 -0.86 19.60 23.45
CA GLN A 292 -1.45 20.37 24.55
C GLN A 292 -0.54 20.41 25.77
N GLN A 293 0.15 19.31 26.04
CA GLN A 293 1.07 19.20 27.17
C GLN A 293 2.28 20.15 27.05
N LYS A 294 2.59 20.67 25.85
CA LYS A 294 3.87 21.31 25.53
C LYS A 294 3.77 22.45 24.50
N ARG A 295 2.68 23.22 24.51
CA ARG A 295 2.35 24.22 23.46
C ARG A 295 3.45 25.25 23.13
N GLU A 296 4.29 25.65 24.09
CA GLU A 296 5.30 26.70 23.90
C GLU A 296 6.65 26.19 23.36
N TYR A 297 6.76 24.89 23.10
CA TYR A 297 8.04 24.30 22.75
C TYR A 297 8.27 24.25 21.24
N LEU A 298 9.55 24.22 20.86
CA LEU A 298 9.98 23.95 19.49
C LEU A 298 9.91 22.45 19.22
N TYR A 299 9.06 22.05 18.28
CA TYR A 299 8.90 20.67 17.85
C TYR A 299 9.76 20.38 16.63
N THR A 300 10.13 19.11 16.46
CA THR A 300 10.68 18.60 15.20
C THR A 300 9.62 17.76 14.49
N PHE A 301 9.26 18.14 13.27
CA PHE A 301 8.27 17.48 12.43
C PHE A 301 8.98 16.62 11.40
N TYR A 302 8.61 15.35 11.31
CA TYR A 302 9.12 14.43 10.29
C TYR A 302 8.04 14.14 9.28
N PHE A 303 8.30 14.46 8.01
CA PHE A 303 7.28 14.48 6.97
C PHE A 303 7.80 14.06 5.61
N HIS A 304 6.90 13.74 4.70
CA HIS A 304 7.20 13.54 3.29
C HIS A 304 6.37 14.48 2.42
N THR A 305 7.04 15.16 1.49
CA THR A 305 6.37 16.08 0.58
C THR A 305 5.99 15.36 -0.71
N SER A 306 4.69 15.13 -0.92
CA SER A 306 4.18 14.51 -2.14
C SER A 306 2.88 15.19 -2.60
N SER A 307 2.53 15.03 -3.87
CA SER A 307 1.22 15.44 -4.36
C SER A 307 0.16 14.39 -3.96
N PRO A 308 -1.07 14.80 -3.60
CA PRO A 308 -2.14 13.87 -3.19
C PRO A 308 -2.51 12.84 -4.25
N ASP A 309 -2.30 13.20 -5.52
CA ASP A 309 -2.61 12.44 -6.72
C ASP A 309 -1.35 11.90 -7.41
N ALA A 310 -0.17 12.10 -6.80
CA ALA A 310 1.15 11.71 -7.32
C ALA A 310 1.55 12.31 -8.68
N HIS A 311 0.79 13.27 -9.20
CA HIS A 311 1.16 13.96 -10.42
C HIS A 311 2.28 14.95 -10.11
N ALA A 312 3.37 14.88 -10.89
CA ALA A 312 4.59 15.67 -10.64
C ALA A 312 4.37 17.20 -10.67
N LYS A 313 3.29 17.64 -11.33
CA LYS A 313 2.90 19.04 -11.48
C LYS A 313 1.78 19.47 -10.52
N SER A 314 1.19 18.55 -9.77
CA SER A 314 0.13 18.88 -8.82
C SER A 314 0.70 19.52 -7.55
N GLU A 315 -0.15 20.26 -6.85
CA GLU A 315 0.20 20.89 -5.58
C GLU A 315 0.76 19.84 -4.60
N LYS A 316 1.96 20.11 -4.09
CA LYS A 316 2.63 19.24 -3.13
C LYS A 316 2.16 19.56 -1.72
N ARG A 317 2.04 18.53 -0.90
CA ARG A 317 1.61 18.64 0.49
C ARG A 317 2.60 17.91 1.40
N ASN A 318 2.78 18.42 2.60
CA ASN A 318 3.66 17.80 3.60
C ASN A 318 2.85 16.82 4.43
N TYR A 319 3.08 15.52 4.26
CA TYR A 319 2.42 14.48 5.04
C TYR A 319 3.26 14.14 6.27
N LEU A 320 2.68 14.33 7.45
CA LEU A 320 3.32 14.15 8.74
C LEU A 320 3.34 12.69 9.14
N TYR A 321 4.49 12.25 9.65
CA TYR A 321 4.70 10.88 10.14
C TYR A 321 5.16 10.86 11.60
N ALA A 322 5.84 11.89 12.08
CA ALA A 322 6.15 12.00 13.51
C ALA A 322 6.30 13.45 13.96
N ILE A 323 6.05 13.66 15.25
CA ILE A 323 6.32 14.91 15.98
C ILE A 323 7.23 14.55 17.15
N ALA A 324 8.35 15.22 17.29
CA ALA A 324 9.28 15.03 18.40
C ALA A 324 9.52 16.31 19.19
N ILE A 325 9.76 16.15 20.49
CA ILE A 325 10.08 17.21 21.44
C ILE A 325 11.01 16.66 22.52
N GLY A 326 12.26 17.12 22.52
CA GLY A 326 13.29 16.51 23.37
C GLY A 326 13.43 15.01 23.07
N THR A 327 13.19 14.17 24.08
CA THR A 327 13.21 12.70 23.96
C THR A 327 11.86 12.09 23.58
N ASP A 328 10.77 12.86 23.66
CA ASP A 328 9.43 12.34 23.42
C ASP A 328 9.08 12.41 21.95
N THR A 329 8.49 11.34 21.41
CA THR A 329 8.14 11.24 20.00
C THR A 329 6.75 10.63 19.85
N LEU A 330 5.84 11.38 19.24
CA LEU A 330 4.59 10.86 18.71
C LEU A 330 4.82 10.38 17.27
N ARG A 331 4.53 9.10 17.01
CA ARG A 331 4.46 8.54 15.65
C ARG A 331 3.01 8.52 15.19
N ILE A 332 2.77 9.02 13.99
CA ILE A 332 1.45 9.16 13.37
C ILE A 332 1.31 8.05 12.33
N SER A 333 0.18 7.34 12.34
CA SER A 333 -0.13 6.36 11.30
C SER A 333 -0.10 7.06 9.93
N GLY A 334 0.54 6.43 8.95
CA GLY A 334 0.48 6.92 7.58
C GLY A 334 -0.97 6.92 7.09
N LYS A 335 -1.29 7.77 6.10
CA LYS A 335 -2.62 7.94 5.50
C LYS A 335 -3.23 6.65 4.87
N GLU A 336 -2.55 5.52 4.92
CA GLU A 336 -2.91 4.28 4.21
C GLU A 336 -4.13 3.53 4.79
N ASP A 337 -4.66 3.91 5.95
CA ASP A 337 -5.75 3.18 6.62
C ASP A 337 -7.19 3.63 6.22
N PHE A 338 -7.36 4.42 5.16
CA PHE A 338 -8.67 5.03 4.88
C PHE A 338 -9.05 5.18 3.40
N LEU A 339 -9.16 4.05 2.71
CA LEU A 339 -10.07 3.95 1.56
C LEU A 339 -11.32 3.20 2.01
N GLY A 340 -12.45 3.89 1.87
CA GLY A 340 -13.74 3.56 2.46
C GLY A 340 -14.15 2.11 2.35
N THR A 341 -14.14 1.43 3.50
CA THR A 341 -14.97 0.25 3.72
C THR A 341 -16.38 0.72 4.08
N SER A 342 -17.40 -0.01 3.64
CA SER A 342 -18.81 0.22 4.00
C SER A 342 -19.03 0.31 5.52
N THR A 343 -18.15 -0.29 6.31
CA THR A 343 -18.17 -0.28 7.79
C THR A 343 -18.02 1.10 8.43
N ALA A 344 -17.47 2.10 7.70
CA ALA A 344 -17.30 3.47 8.20
C ALA A 344 -18.62 4.28 8.27
N TYR A 345 -19.72 3.72 7.77
CA TYR A 345 -21.03 4.37 7.73
C TYR A 345 -22.07 3.57 8.53
N GLU A 346 -23.11 4.27 8.98
CA GLU A 346 -24.33 3.68 9.55
C GLU A 346 -25.06 2.88 8.46
N GLU A 347 -25.70 1.77 8.84
CA GLU A 347 -26.48 0.95 7.90
C GLU A 347 -27.79 1.64 7.50
N ALA A 348 -28.41 2.34 8.44
CA ALA A 348 -29.64 3.07 8.24
C ALA A 348 -29.40 4.32 7.37
N LEU A 349 -30.33 4.55 6.45
CA LEU A 349 -30.36 5.77 5.66
C LEU A 349 -30.92 6.93 6.48
N SER A 350 -30.29 8.09 6.33
CA SER A 350 -30.76 9.36 6.87
C SER A 350 -31.06 10.33 5.72
N SER A 351 -32.08 11.17 5.89
CA SER A 351 -32.49 12.17 4.91
C SER A 351 -32.28 13.58 5.45
N TYR A 352 -31.71 14.44 4.62
CA TYR A 352 -31.43 15.84 4.93
C TYR A 352 -31.99 16.71 3.80
N SER A 353 -32.72 17.76 4.15
CA SER A 353 -33.24 18.77 3.23
C SER A 353 -32.69 20.13 3.62
N GLY A 354 -32.21 20.89 2.66
CA GLY A 354 -31.51 22.14 2.97
C GLY A 354 -31.06 22.91 1.77
N ARG A 355 -30.48 24.09 2.03
CA ARG A 355 -29.79 24.89 1.01
C ARG A 355 -28.32 24.51 0.97
N ILE A 356 -27.78 24.42 -0.23
CA ILE A 356 -26.34 24.34 -0.45
C ILE A 356 -25.73 25.67 -0.01
N THR A 357 -24.81 25.64 0.94
CA THR A 357 -24.13 26.86 1.43
C THR A 357 -22.72 27.01 0.88
N GLU A 358 -22.07 25.91 0.50
CA GLU A 358 -20.74 25.90 -0.11
C GLU A 358 -20.60 24.70 -1.05
N ILE A 359 -19.97 24.90 -2.22
CA ILE A 359 -19.60 23.81 -3.14
C ILE A 359 -18.08 23.70 -3.24
N HIS A 360 -17.55 22.51 -2.96
CA HIS A 360 -16.10 22.27 -2.98
C HIS A 360 -15.64 21.70 -4.32
N TYR A 361 -14.89 22.51 -5.06
CA TYR A 361 -14.22 22.12 -6.30
C TYR A 361 -12.78 21.66 -6.03
N PRO A 362 -12.27 20.64 -6.76
CA PRO A 362 -10.86 20.28 -6.69
C PRO A 362 -10.01 21.45 -7.20
N LYS A 363 -8.98 21.84 -6.43
CA LYS A 363 -7.98 22.83 -6.88
C LYS A 363 -7.18 22.21 -8.03
N GLU A 364 -7.40 22.75 -9.24
CA GLU A 364 -6.69 22.52 -10.52
C GLU A 364 -5.97 21.16 -10.71
N VAL A 365 -6.56 20.29 -11.54
CA VAL A 365 -5.83 19.18 -12.18
C VAL A 365 -5.43 19.63 -13.58
N ASN A 366 -4.16 19.43 -13.96
CA ASN A 366 -3.54 19.86 -15.22
C ASN A 366 -4.48 19.78 -16.44
N LYS A 367 -4.66 20.93 -17.12
CA LYS A 367 -5.18 21.02 -18.49
C LYS A 367 -4.19 20.37 -19.46
N SER A 368 -4.18 19.04 -19.55
CA SER A 368 -3.58 18.34 -20.69
C SER A 368 -4.55 17.31 -21.24
N SER A 369 -5.53 17.79 -21.99
CA SER A 369 -6.04 16.99 -23.11
C SER A 369 -6.34 17.95 -24.26
N THR A 370 -5.81 17.56 -25.41
CA THR A 370 -6.06 18.09 -26.75
C THR A 370 -7.48 18.59 -26.95
N ASP A 371 -7.62 19.67 -27.72
CA ASP A 371 -8.75 20.59 -27.96
C ASP A 371 -10.18 20.05 -28.24
N LEU A 372 -10.52 18.80 -27.92
CA LEU A 372 -11.86 18.23 -28.11
C LEU A 372 -12.71 18.12 -26.83
N TYR A 373 -12.13 18.30 -25.63
CA TYR A 373 -12.86 18.13 -24.36
C TYR A 373 -12.62 19.27 -23.35
N LYS A 374 -12.69 20.54 -23.79
CA LYS A 374 -12.57 21.71 -22.90
C LYS A 374 -13.67 21.84 -21.82
N LYS A 375 -14.66 20.94 -21.77
CA LYS A 375 -15.81 21.00 -20.83
C LYS A 375 -15.75 20.07 -19.60
N THR A 376 -14.73 19.22 -19.42
CA THR A 376 -14.84 18.08 -18.48
C THR A 376 -14.27 18.25 -17.08
N VAL A 377 -13.58 19.35 -16.73
CA VAL A 377 -12.87 19.44 -15.43
C VAL A 377 -13.51 20.42 -14.43
N GLU A 378 -14.07 21.54 -14.90
CA GLU A 378 -14.75 22.54 -14.06
C GLU A 378 -16.01 21.98 -13.35
N ASN A 379 -16.65 20.97 -13.95
CA ASN A 379 -17.92 20.39 -13.47
C ASN A 379 -17.77 19.24 -12.47
N SER A 380 -16.56 18.98 -11.93
CA SER A 380 -16.33 17.85 -11.04
C SER A 380 -16.09 18.27 -9.58
N PHE A 381 -17.09 18.89 -8.95
CA PHE A 381 -17.07 19.12 -7.50
C PHE A 381 -16.95 17.79 -6.74
N ARG A 382 -16.43 17.83 -5.51
CA ARG A 382 -16.14 16.64 -4.68
C ARG A 382 -17.02 16.54 -3.44
N SER A 383 -17.59 17.65 -3.03
CA SER A 383 -18.59 17.70 -1.97
C SER A 383 -19.29 19.05 -1.99
N PHE A 384 -20.36 19.16 -1.20
CA PHE A 384 -20.98 20.43 -0.85
C PHE A 384 -21.47 20.38 0.60
N ILE A 385 -21.78 21.54 1.16
CA ILE A 385 -22.32 21.69 2.51
C ILE A 385 -23.79 22.08 2.43
N LEU A 386 -24.65 21.38 3.17
CA LEU A 386 -26.05 21.76 3.37
C LEU A 386 -26.23 22.40 4.75
N ASN A 387 -26.92 23.55 4.78
CA ASN A 387 -27.26 24.29 6.00
C ASN A 387 -26.06 24.44 6.96
N ASP A 388 -24.85 24.68 6.42
CA ASP A 388 -23.60 24.85 7.18
C ASP A 388 -23.19 23.70 8.13
N SER A 389 -23.83 22.54 8.02
CA SER A 389 -23.69 21.48 9.02
C SER A 389 -23.65 20.07 8.45
N VAL A 390 -24.06 19.85 7.20
CA VAL A 390 -24.07 18.53 6.58
C VAL A 390 -23.18 18.53 5.34
N VAL A 391 -22.03 17.87 5.43
CA VAL A 391 -21.12 17.68 4.30
C VAL A 391 -21.54 16.45 3.52
N VAL A 392 -21.87 16.64 2.26
CA VAL A 392 -22.24 15.54 1.35
C VAL A 392 -21.05 15.23 0.45
N MET A 393 -20.52 14.01 0.55
CA MET A 393 -19.37 13.55 -0.21
C MET A 393 -19.81 13.01 -1.57
N ILE A 394 -19.32 13.59 -2.66
CA ILE A 394 -19.86 13.35 -4.01
C ILE A 394 -18.82 12.62 -4.85
N ARG A 395 -19.23 11.47 -5.42
CA ARG A 395 -18.40 10.72 -6.37
C ARG A 395 -18.35 11.43 -7.71
N ASN A 396 -17.24 11.28 -8.43
CA ASN A 396 -17.01 11.95 -9.72
C ASN A 396 -18.13 11.71 -10.75
N VAL A 397 -18.65 10.47 -10.81
CA VAL A 397 -19.72 10.11 -11.76
C VAL A 397 -21.02 10.85 -11.45
N LEU A 398 -21.35 10.97 -10.16
CA LEU A 398 -22.53 11.71 -9.71
C LEU A 398 -22.33 13.22 -9.85
N ALA A 399 -21.12 13.74 -9.60
CA ALA A 399 -20.79 15.15 -9.76
C ALA A 399 -21.10 15.65 -11.18
N LEU A 400 -20.70 14.89 -12.21
CA LEU A 400 -20.98 15.25 -13.61
C LEU A 400 -22.48 15.32 -13.93
N SER A 401 -23.27 14.43 -13.33
CA SER A 401 -24.73 14.40 -13.55
C SER A 401 -25.45 15.53 -12.82
N LEU A 402 -24.86 16.02 -11.72
CA LEU A 402 -25.41 17.09 -10.88
C LEU A 402 -24.94 18.49 -11.29
N ALA A 403 -23.86 18.60 -12.06
CA ALA A 403 -23.17 19.87 -12.30
C ALA A 403 -24.08 20.99 -12.83
N ASP A 404 -25.04 20.65 -13.71
CA ASP A 404 -25.98 21.63 -14.30
C ASP A 404 -27.19 21.92 -13.39
N TYR A 405 -27.30 21.26 -12.24
CA TYR A 405 -28.47 21.31 -11.36
C TYR A 405 -28.17 21.91 -9.98
N ILE A 406 -26.91 21.96 -9.58
CA ILE A 406 -26.52 22.44 -8.25
C ILE A 406 -25.81 23.80 -8.33
N GLU A 407 -26.15 24.67 -7.39
CA GLU A 407 -25.50 25.96 -7.17
C GLU A 407 -25.65 26.34 -5.69
N GLU A 408 -24.81 27.25 -5.19
CA GLU A 408 -24.98 27.78 -3.83
C GLU A 408 -26.34 28.48 -3.69
N GLY A 409 -26.98 28.31 -2.55
CA GLY A 409 -28.35 28.74 -2.26
C GLY A 409 -29.45 27.77 -2.72
N LYS A 410 -29.14 26.82 -3.62
CA LYS A 410 -30.11 25.85 -4.14
C LYS A 410 -30.63 24.93 -3.05
N ARG A 411 -31.96 24.72 -3.02
CA ARG A 411 -32.59 23.77 -2.09
C ARG A 411 -32.58 22.38 -2.69
N ILE A 412 -32.09 21.41 -1.94
CA ILE A 412 -32.01 20.00 -2.35
C ILE A 412 -32.41 19.08 -1.20
N GLU A 413 -32.63 17.82 -1.54
CA GLU A 413 -32.80 16.74 -0.57
C GLU A 413 -31.76 15.65 -0.82
N VAL A 414 -31.18 15.12 0.24
CA VAL A 414 -30.15 14.08 0.17
C VAL A 414 -30.54 12.97 1.11
N THR A 415 -30.62 11.75 0.58
CA THR A 415 -30.75 10.53 1.37
C THR A 415 -29.47 9.73 1.22
N GLY A 416 -28.87 9.32 2.33
CA GLY A 416 -27.59 8.63 2.31
C GLY A 416 -27.22 8.02 3.64
N TRP A 417 -26.03 7.45 3.68
CA TRP A 417 -25.49 6.86 4.89
C TRP A 417 -24.68 7.88 5.65
N LYS A 418 -24.95 7.99 6.95
CA LYS A 418 -24.21 8.85 7.85
C LYS A 418 -22.90 8.17 8.26
N ARG A 419 -21.80 8.92 8.20
CA ARG A 419 -20.50 8.42 8.62
C ARG A 419 -20.45 8.28 10.15
N LYS A 420 -19.95 7.16 10.64
CA LYS A 420 -19.61 6.97 12.06
C LYS A 420 -18.30 7.71 12.33
N LEU A 421 -18.18 8.40 13.46
CA LEU A 421 -16.89 8.92 13.91
C LEU A 421 -16.05 7.71 14.37
N ALA A 422 -14.83 7.57 13.86
CA ALA A 422 -13.94 6.50 14.28
C ALA A 422 -13.19 6.91 15.55
N ASP A 423 -12.76 5.94 16.33
CA ASP A 423 -11.92 6.17 17.51
C ASP A 423 -10.67 6.98 17.14
N GLY A 424 -10.33 8.00 17.93
CA GLY A 424 -9.18 8.88 17.70
C GLY A 424 -9.46 10.10 16.81
N GLU A 425 -10.64 10.19 16.18
CA GLU A 425 -11.01 11.31 15.32
C GLU A 425 -11.63 12.48 16.08
N MET A 426 -11.27 13.70 15.68
CA MET A 426 -11.86 14.93 16.22
C MET A 426 -12.62 15.69 15.14
N ASN A 427 -13.94 15.87 15.32
CA ASN A 427 -14.77 16.68 14.43
C ASN A 427 -14.87 18.12 14.96
N LEU A 428 -13.93 18.98 14.54
CA LEU A 428 -13.81 20.36 15.03
C LEU A 428 -14.98 21.24 14.57
N LYS A 429 -15.55 20.97 13.38
CA LYS A 429 -16.69 21.74 12.84
C LYS A 429 -18.05 21.16 13.19
N LYS A 430 -18.10 20.01 13.89
CA LYS A 430 -19.34 19.27 14.23
C LYS A 430 -20.22 18.96 13.01
N HIS A 431 -19.61 18.81 11.84
CA HIS A 431 -20.34 18.49 10.63
C HIS A 431 -20.87 17.05 10.67
N THR A 432 -22.05 16.83 10.12
CA THR A 432 -22.51 15.49 9.75
C THR A 432 -21.96 15.16 8.36
N ILE A 433 -21.27 14.02 8.22
CA ILE A 433 -20.70 13.61 6.93
C ILE A 433 -21.58 12.53 6.33
N ILE A 434 -22.08 12.75 5.11
CA ILE A 434 -23.00 11.85 4.41
C ILE A 434 -22.37 11.34 3.11
N LEU A 435 -22.46 10.04 2.90
CA LEU A 435 -22.31 9.44 1.58
C LEU A 435 -23.71 9.32 0.95
N PRO A 436 -24.02 10.08 -0.11
CA PRO A 436 -25.35 10.10 -0.68
C PRO A 436 -25.65 8.77 -1.39
N LYS A 437 -26.86 8.26 -1.18
CA LYS A 437 -27.48 7.23 -2.02
C LYS A 437 -28.30 7.91 -3.12
N THR A 438 -29.08 8.92 -2.76
CA THR A 438 -29.89 9.72 -3.69
C THR A 438 -29.78 11.20 -3.37
N ILE A 439 -29.83 12.03 -4.41
CA ILE A 439 -29.92 13.48 -4.31
C ILE A 439 -31.09 13.93 -5.17
N THR A 440 -32.02 14.68 -4.58
CA THR A 440 -33.19 15.23 -5.28
C THR A 440 -33.02 16.73 -5.46
N VAL A 441 -33.08 17.19 -6.70
CA VAL A 441 -33.00 18.61 -7.07
C VAL A 441 -34.17 18.93 -8.00
N ASP A 442 -35.02 19.89 -7.61
CA ASP A 442 -36.21 20.28 -8.38
C ASP A 442 -37.10 19.08 -8.80
N GLY A 443 -37.25 18.10 -7.91
CA GLY A 443 -38.01 16.87 -8.17
C GLY A 443 -37.30 15.83 -9.04
N LYS A 444 -36.12 16.12 -9.58
CA LYS A 444 -35.27 15.14 -10.27
C LYS A 444 -34.40 14.38 -9.27
N ILE A 445 -34.40 13.05 -9.35
CA ILE A 445 -33.63 12.18 -8.46
C ILE A 445 -32.37 11.71 -9.20
N PHE A 446 -31.23 11.89 -8.54
CA PHE A 446 -29.92 11.43 -8.97
C PHE A 446 -29.43 10.36 -8.01
N GLU A 447 -29.20 9.15 -8.52
CA GLU A 447 -28.79 8.01 -7.72
C GLU A 447 -27.28 7.80 -7.78
N ASN A 448 -26.66 7.60 -6.62
CA ASN A 448 -25.30 7.13 -6.52
C ASN A 448 -25.33 5.60 -6.62
N GLN A 449 -24.99 5.04 -7.79
CA GLN A 449 -24.97 3.59 -7.93
C GLN A 449 -23.99 2.98 -6.91
N PRO A 450 -24.45 2.03 -6.06
CA PRO A 450 -23.57 1.36 -5.12
C PRO A 450 -22.52 0.55 -5.89
N TYR A 451 -21.36 0.38 -5.27
CA TYR A 451 -20.45 -0.70 -5.67
C TYR A 451 -21.26 -1.99 -5.53
N THR A 452 -21.65 -2.62 -6.64
CA THR A 452 -22.16 -3.98 -6.62
C THR A 452 -20.99 -4.91 -6.38
N ASP A 453 -20.50 -4.96 -5.15
CA ASP A 453 -19.86 -6.16 -4.61
C ASP A 453 -20.80 -6.68 -3.53
N LYS A 454 -21.20 -7.92 -3.71
CA LYS A 454 -22.32 -8.61 -3.07
C LYS A 454 -22.26 -8.54 -1.54
N LEU A 455 -23.47 -8.47 -0.95
CA LEU A 455 -23.77 -8.85 0.44
C LEU A 455 -23.08 -10.17 0.84
#